data_AF-A0A4R6TVI3-F1
#
_entry.id   AF-A0A4R6TVI3-F1
#
_cell.length_a   1.000
_cell.length_b   1.000
_cell.length_c   1.000
_cell.angle_alpha   90.00
_cell.angle_beta   90.00
_cell.angle_gamma   90.00
#
_symmetry.space_group_name_H-M   'P 1'
#
loop_
_entity.id
_entity.type
_entity.pdbx_description
1 polymer ?
#
loop_
_entity_poly.entity_id
_entity_poly.type
_entity_poly.pdbx_seq_one_letter_code
_entity_poly.pdbx_strand_id
1 'polypeptide(L)'
;MSSRILYTAKDYIELINADHRGGQLYHDISEELQRMLGDSDDDKGFYPKGMHLGDNKKTKLVDCEIYYFTSKNLFIYKPGIDGPSTIRVKRLNDIKDISLTLDSEHSDEARLELVFDSGDIFEFDSIKDAHEDYKIRYSNRIKEIYNNLI
;
A
#
# COMPACT_ATOMS: atom_id res chain seq x y z
N MET A 1 -19.71 17.70 -9.85
CA MET A 1 -18.32 17.75 -10.34
C MET A 1 -17.62 16.50 -9.84
N SER A 2 -17.08 15.70 -10.76
CA SER A 2 -16.61 14.33 -10.51
C SER A 2 -15.22 14.33 -9.89
N SER A 3 -15.10 13.95 -8.62
CA SER A 3 -13.81 13.67 -7.97
C SER A 3 -13.53 12.16 -8.07
N ARG A 4 -13.24 11.69 -9.29
CA ARG A 4 -12.59 10.39 -9.49
C ARG A 4 -11.10 10.64 -9.55
N ILE A 5 -10.46 10.65 -8.40
CA ILE A 5 -9.02 10.39 -8.32
C ILE A 5 -8.90 8.95 -7.84
N LEU A 6 -9.17 8.03 -8.77
CA LEU A 6 -8.78 6.63 -8.65
C LEU A 6 -7.29 6.63 -8.95
N TYR A 7 -6.47 6.36 -7.95
CA TYR A 7 -5.08 6.01 -8.21
C TYR A 7 -4.97 4.48 -8.14
N THR A 8 -4.86 3.84 -9.29
CA THR A 8 -4.38 2.46 -9.48
C THR A 8 -2.89 2.39 -9.12
N ALA A 9 -2.29 1.20 -9.06
CA ALA A 9 -0.83 1.10 -8.95
C ALA A 9 -0.09 1.92 -10.03
N LYS A 10 -0.69 2.02 -11.23
CA LYS A 10 -0.19 2.82 -12.35
C LYS A 10 -0.18 4.32 -12.05
N ASP A 11 -1.21 4.85 -11.42
CA ASP A 11 -1.23 6.28 -11.10
C ASP A 11 -0.30 6.62 -9.93
N TYR A 12 -0.07 5.68 -9.01
CA TYR A 12 0.96 5.84 -7.98
C TYR A 12 2.37 5.84 -8.58
N ILE A 13 2.62 4.97 -9.56
CA ILE A 13 3.83 4.99 -10.39
C ILE A 13 4.01 6.34 -11.09
N GLU A 14 2.94 6.90 -11.68
CA GLU A 14 3.00 8.22 -12.34
C GLU A 14 3.29 9.35 -11.33
N LEU A 15 2.68 9.32 -10.15
CA LEU A 15 2.90 10.29 -9.08
C LEU A 15 4.34 10.23 -8.55
N ILE A 16 4.87 9.02 -8.42
CA ILE A 16 6.26 8.76 -8.07
C ILE A 16 7.21 9.33 -9.14
N ASN A 17 6.96 9.01 -10.42
CA ASN A 17 7.82 9.42 -11.53
C ASN A 17 7.81 10.95 -11.73
N ALA A 18 6.74 11.63 -11.32
CA ALA A 18 6.62 13.09 -11.36
C ALA A 18 7.39 13.82 -10.25
N ASP A 19 7.64 13.20 -9.09
CA ASP A 19 8.43 13.81 -8.00
C ASP A 19 9.92 13.43 -8.12
N HIS A 20 10.66 14.23 -8.88
CA HIS A 20 12.08 14.03 -9.21
C HIS A 20 13.06 13.95 -8.01
N ARG A 21 12.59 14.06 -6.75
CA ARG A 21 13.43 14.19 -5.55
C ARG A 21 13.80 12.86 -4.87
N GLY A 22 13.28 11.72 -5.32
CA GLY A 22 13.70 10.38 -4.86
C GLY A 22 14.00 9.38 -6.00
N GLY A 23 14.27 9.88 -7.20
CA GLY A 23 14.05 9.22 -8.49
C GLY A 23 14.46 7.74 -8.67
N GLN A 24 15.59 7.26 -8.12
CA GLN A 24 16.04 5.90 -8.43
C GLN A 24 15.22 4.81 -7.71
N LEU A 25 15.08 4.88 -6.39
CA LEU A 25 14.36 3.85 -5.64
C LEU A 25 12.89 3.72 -6.04
N TYR A 26 12.32 4.88 -6.34
CA TYR A 26 10.97 5.08 -6.81
C TYR A 26 10.75 4.53 -8.22
N HIS A 27 11.73 4.71 -9.09
CA HIS A 27 11.78 4.07 -10.40
C HIS A 27 11.92 2.55 -10.26
N ASP A 28 12.80 2.05 -9.38
CA ASP A 28 12.98 0.61 -9.13
C ASP A 28 11.69 -0.03 -8.59
N ILE A 29 10.99 0.65 -7.67
CA ILE A 29 9.64 0.26 -7.19
C ILE A 29 8.65 0.20 -8.35
N SER A 30 8.64 1.22 -9.21
CA SER A 30 7.74 1.30 -10.35
C SER A 30 7.97 0.18 -11.36
N GLU A 31 9.23 -0.07 -11.73
CA GLU A 31 9.59 -1.14 -12.66
C GLU A 31 9.25 -2.52 -12.09
N GLU A 32 9.53 -2.76 -10.80
CA GLU A 32 9.23 -4.04 -10.18
C GLU A 32 7.72 -4.25 -10.04
N LEU A 33 6.96 -3.20 -9.70
CA LEU A 33 5.50 -3.25 -9.74
C LEU A 33 5.03 -3.57 -11.17
N GLN A 34 5.44 -2.82 -12.20
CA GLN A 34 5.05 -3.13 -13.58
C GLN A 34 5.37 -4.56 -13.99
N ARG A 35 6.54 -5.09 -13.58
CA ARG A 35 6.93 -6.47 -13.83
C ARG A 35 6.04 -7.48 -13.09
N MET A 36 5.65 -7.20 -11.86
CA MET A 36 4.77 -8.04 -11.06
C MET A 36 3.33 -8.03 -11.58
N LEU A 37 2.87 -6.87 -12.07
CA LEU A 37 1.51 -6.67 -12.56
C LEU A 37 1.34 -7.15 -13.99
N GLY A 38 2.36 -7.03 -14.83
CA GLY A 38 2.21 -7.18 -16.28
C GLY A 38 1.07 -6.32 -16.82
N ASP A 39 0.36 -6.83 -17.82
CA ASP A 39 -0.85 -6.20 -18.39
C ASP A 39 -2.14 -6.61 -17.66
N SER A 40 -2.06 -7.02 -16.39
CA SER A 40 -3.21 -7.55 -15.66
C SER A 40 -4.18 -6.45 -15.21
N ASP A 41 -5.41 -6.45 -15.74
CA ASP A 41 -6.55 -5.64 -15.27
C ASP A 41 -7.07 -6.04 -13.87
N ASP A 42 -6.43 -7.01 -13.21
CA ASP A 42 -6.84 -7.57 -11.92
C ASP A 42 -6.30 -6.78 -10.70
N ASP A 43 -6.32 -5.45 -10.74
CA ASP A 43 -5.98 -4.58 -9.60
C ASP A 43 -7.18 -4.48 -8.63
N LYS A 44 -6.97 -4.91 -7.38
CA LYS A 44 -7.94 -4.83 -6.28
C LYS A 44 -7.52 -3.87 -5.18
N GLY A 45 -6.33 -3.30 -5.25
CA GLY A 45 -5.87 -2.37 -4.24
C GLY A 45 -4.37 -2.25 -4.15
N PHE A 46 -3.93 -1.06 -3.75
CA PHE A 46 -2.53 -0.73 -3.56
C PHE A 46 -2.34 0.06 -2.27
N TYR A 47 -1.43 -0.35 -1.40
CA TYR A 47 -1.17 0.31 -0.13
C TYR A 47 0.33 0.46 0.16
N PRO A 48 0.87 1.68 0.16
CA PRO A 48 2.25 1.96 0.53
C PRO A 48 2.37 2.18 2.04
N LYS A 49 2.92 1.23 2.78
CA LYS A 49 3.10 1.29 4.23
C LYS A 49 4.43 1.93 4.60
N GLY A 50 4.42 2.88 5.54
CA GLY A 50 5.64 3.50 6.08
C GLY A 50 6.35 4.46 5.11
N MET A 51 5.66 4.91 4.04
CA MET A 51 6.19 5.86 3.08
C MET A 51 5.88 7.30 3.49
N HIS A 52 6.76 7.90 4.30
CA HIS A 52 6.61 9.30 4.70
C HIS A 52 7.22 10.23 3.64
N LEU A 53 6.36 10.93 2.88
CA LEU A 53 6.75 12.02 1.97
C LEU A 53 6.72 13.34 2.74
N GLY A 54 7.88 13.76 3.25
CA GLY A 54 8.09 14.98 4.06
C GLY A 54 9.16 14.67 5.10
N ASP A 55 10.24 15.41 5.32
CA ASP A 55 10.49 16.83 5.12
C ASP A 55 11.98 17.03 4.76
N ASN A 56 12.39 18.25 4.41
CA ASN A 56 13.77 18.60 4.06
C ASN A 56 14.84 17.89 4.95
N LYS A 57 15.63 17.01 4.32
CA LYS A 57 16.79 16.23 4.83
C LYS A 57 16.46 14.85 5.40
N LYS A 58 16.55 13.87 4.48
CA LYS A 58 16.57 12.41 4.68
C LYS A 58 15.20 11.82 5.03
N THR A 59 14.43 11.52 3.99
CA THR A 59 13.45 10.43 3.98
C THR A 59 14.14 9.18 4.53
N LYS A 60 13.89 8.84 5.80
CA LYS A 60 14.32 7.57 6.36
C LYS A 60 13.25 6.55 5.97
N LEU A 61 13.42 5.93 4.80
CA LEU A 61 12.55 4.87 4.31
C LEU A 61 12.73 3.54 5.08
N VAL A 62 13.08 3.62 6.37
CA VAL A 62 13.76 2.53 7.10
C VAL A 62 12.93 1.24 7.16
N ASP A 63 11.60 1.29 6.98
CA ASP A 63 10.75 0.11 6.86
C ASP A 63 9.54 0.36 5.93
N CYS A 64 9.80 0.79 4.70
CA CYS A 64 8.76 0.86 3.68
C CYS A 64 8.35 -0.56 3.23
N GLU A 65 7.05 -0.80 3.07
CA GLU A 65 6.52 -1.99 2.41
C GLU A 65 5.40 -1.58 1.46
N ILE A 66 5.29 -2.27 0.34
CA ILE A 66 4.29 -2.02 -0.67
C ILE A 66 3.42 -3.25 -0.80
N TYR A 67 2.13 -3.04 -0.58
CA TYR A 67 1.12 -4.08 -0.63
C TYR A 67 0.29 -3.91 -1.88
N TYR A 68 0.20 -4.96 -2.69
CA TYR A 68 -0.59 -4.97 -3.90
C TYR A 68 -1.55 -6.16 -3.92
N PHE A 69 -2.84 -5.87 -4.08
CA PHE A 69 -3.93 -6.82 -4.02
C PHE A 69 -4.43 -7.12 -5.44
N THR A 70 -4.52 -8.40 -5.76
CA THR A 70 -5.21 -8.93 -6.95
C THR A 70 -6.47 -9.67 -6.54
N SER A 71 -7.22 -10.28 -7.47
CA SER A 71 -8.34 -11.16 -7.10
C SER A 71 -7.91 -12.40 -6.32
N LYS A 72 -6.63 -12.81 -6.39
CA LYS A 72 -6.15 -14.08 -5.83
C LYS A 72 -5.02 -13.94 -4.84
N ASN A 73 -4.17 -12.92 -5.01
CA ASN A 73 -2.91 -12.80 -4.30
C ASN A 73 -2.75 -11.41 -3.68
N LEU A 74 -2.13 -11.39 -2.52
CA LEU A 74 -1.48 -10.23 -1.93
C LEU A 74 0.03 -10.34 -2.20
N PHE A 75 0.56 -9.38 -2.92
CA PHE A 75 1.98 -9.20 -3.13
C PHE A 75 2.51 -8.18 -2.13
N ILE A 76 3.65 -8.48 -1.52
CA ILE A 76 4.30 -7.65 -0.51
C ILE A 76 5.73 -7.41 -0.99
N TYR A 77 6.02 -6.19 -1.41
CA TYR A 77 7.34 -5.76 -1.84
C TYR A 77 8.00 -4.94 -0.74
N LYS A 78 9.18 -5.37 -0.29
CA LYS A 78 10.04 -4.60 0.60
C LYS A 78 11.28 -4.14 -0.18
N PRO A 79 11.46 -2.83 -0.41
CA PRO A 79 12.66 -2.31 -1.06
C PRO A 79 13.91 -2.60 -0.23
N GLY A 80 14.97 -3.00 -0.93
CA GLY A 80 16.27 -3.25 -0.35
C GLY A 80 17.06 -1.97 -0.13
N ILE A 81 16.83 -1.28 1.00
CA ILE A 81 17.54 -0.02 1.30
C ILE A 81 18.97 -0.27 1.75
N ASP A 82 19.16 -1.27 2.62
CA ASP A 82 20.47 -1.72 3.11
C ASP A 82 20.80 -3.17 2.66
N GLY A 83 20.09 -3.68 1.64
CA GLY A 83 20.16 -5.07 1.20
C GLY A 83 19.42 -5.32 -0.11
N PRO A 84 19.19 -6.58 -0.52
CA PRO A 84 18.38 -6.87 -1.70
C PRO A 84 16.90 -6.58 -1.43
N SER A 85 16.18 -6.12 -2.44
CA SER A 85 14.72 -6.07 -2.40
C SER A 85 14.14 -7.47 -2.27
N THR A 86 12.99 -7.58 -1.60
CA THR A 86 12.30 -8.85 -1.41
C THR A 86 10.84 -8.75 -1.83
N ILE A 87 10.33 -9.82 -2.43
CA ILE A 87 8.92 -9.98 -2.78
C ILE A 87 8.40 -11.21 -2.07
N ARG A 88 7.31 -11.06 -1.33
CA ARG A 88 6.53 -12.15 -0.76
C ARG A 88 5.15 -12.17 -1.40
N VAL A 89 4.58 -13.36 -1.55
CA VAL A 89 3.24 -13.56 -2.10
C VAL A 89 2.42 -14.38 -1.11
N LYS A 90 1.20 -13.94 -0.85
CA LYS A 90 0.18 -14.63 -0.06
C LYS A 90 -1.06 -14.82 -0.90
N ARG A 91 -1.76 -15.95 -0.75
CA ARG A 91 -3.05 -16.15 -1.43
C ARG A 91 -4.14 -15.56 -0.55
N LEU A 92 -5.05 -14.78 -1.14
CA LEU A 92 -6.16 -14.17 -0.40
C LEU A 92 -7.14 -15.20 0.14
N ASN A 93 -7.25 -16.36 -0.50
CA ASN A 93 -8.04 -17.48 0.01
C ASN A 93 -7.48 -18.11 1.30
N ASP A 94 -6.23 -17.80 1.66
CA ASP A 94 -5.61 -18.26 2.92
C ASP A 94 -5.88 -17.26 4.07
N ILE A 95 -6.68 -16.21 3.83
CA ILE A 95 -7.13 -15.28 4.87
C ILE A 95 -8.19 -15.97 5.72
N LYS A 96 -7.89 -16.09 7.00
CA LYS A 96 -8.74 -16.69 8.03
C LYS A 96 -9.72 -15.68 8.63
N ASP A 97 -9.25 -14.45 8.86
CA ASP A 97 -10.05 -13.40 9.49
C ASP A 97 -9.69 -12.02 8.93
N ILE A 98 -10.69 -11.14 8.86
CA ILE A 98 -10.58 -9.77 8.37
C ILE A 98 -11.31 -8.87 9.35
N SER A 99 -10.59 -7.91 9.93
CA SER A 99 -11.14 -6.96 10.90
C SER A 99 -10.94 -5.52 10.41
N LEU A 100 -12.03 -4.76 10.32
CA LEU A 100 -12.01 -3.33 10.04
C LEU A 100 -12.47 -2.57 11.29
N THR A 101 -11.60 -1.72 11.82
CA THR A 101 -11.92 -0.80 12.90
C THR A 101 -11.97 0.63 12.36
N LEU A 102 -13.07 1.33 12.62
CA LEU A 102 -13.28 2.73 12.27
C LEU A 102 -13.37 3.54 13.56
N ASP A 103 -12.66 4.66 13.64
CA ASP A 103 -12.83 5.57 14.77
C ASP A 103 -14.10 6.40 14.57
N SER A 104 -15.04 6.29 15.51
CA SER A 104 -16.32 7.02 15.46
C SER A 104 -16.18 8.51 15.73
N GLU A 105 -15.12 8.93 16.42
CA GLU A 105 -14.84 10.33 16.73
C GLU A 105 -14.00 10.99 15.63
N HIS A 106 -13.23 10.19 14.89
CA HIS A 106 -12.37 10.63 13.80
C HIS A 106 -12.66 9.82 12.51
N SER A 107 -13.56 10.33 11.66
CA SER A 107 -13.98 9.68 10.40
C SER A 107 -12.84 9.31 9.44
N ASP A 108 -11.70 9.93 9.69
CA ASP A 108 -10.48 9.92 8.90
C ASP A 108 -9.50 8.84 9.35
N GLU A 109 -9.88 8.03 10.35
CA GLU A 109 -9.07 6.94 10.88
C GLU A 109 -9.69 5.59 10.55
N ALA A 110 -8.89 4.72 9.94
CA ALA A 110 -9.26 3.33 9.70
C ALA A 110 -8.07 2.43 9.99
N ARG A 111 -8.37 1.26 10.55
CA ARG A 111 -7.43 0.16 10.73
C ARG A 111 -7.99 -1.12 10.15
N LEU A 112 -7.18 -1.81 9.36
CA LEU A 112 -7.51 -3.12 8.80
C LEU A 112 -6.49 -4.14 9.27
N GLU A 113 -6.98 -5.27 9.77
CA GLU A 113 -6.17 -6.42 10.12
C GLU A 113 -6.57 -7.61 9.23
N LEU A 114 -5.57 -8.26 8.63
CA LEU A 114 -5.72 -9.51 7.89
C LEU A 114 -4.96 -10.61 8.62
N VAL A 115 -5.66 -11.65 9.05
CA VAL A 115 -5.07 -12.83 9.70
C VAL A 115 -5.09 -13.99 8.72
N PHE A 116 -3.92 -14.56 8.42
CA PHE A 116 -3.80 -15.70 7.50
C PHE A 116 -3.76 -17.03 8.27
N ASP A 117 -4.15 -18.13 7.62
CA ASP A 117 -4.09 -19.50 8.17
C ASP A 117 -2.68 -19.89 8.62
N SER A 118 -1.66 -19.33 7.97
CA SER A 118 -0.25 -19.51 8.38
C SER A 118 0.11 -18.89 9.74
N GLY A 119 -0.76 -18.06 10.31
CA GLY A 119 -0.50 -17.26 11.51
C GLY A 119 0.11 -15.87 11.22
N ASP A 120 0.43 -15.56 9.97
CA ASP A 120 0.88 -14.22 9.56
C ASP A 120 -0.27 -13.20 9.74
N ILE A 121 0.03 -12.05 10.34
CA ILE A 121 -0.90 -10.94 10.56
C ILE A 121 -0.37 -9.71 9.84
N PHE A 122 -1.24 -9.06 9.07
CA PHE A 122 -0.94 -7.80 8.39
C PHE A 122 -1.88 -6.71 8.87
N GLU A 123 -1.31 -5.68 9.47
CA GLU A 123 -2.04 -4.49 9.93
C GLU A 123 -1.79 -3.31 8.99
N PHE A 124 -2.86 -2.60 8.66
CA PHE A 124 -2.86 -1.34 7.93
C PHE A 124 -3.50 -0.29 8.83
N ASP A 125 -2.79 0.81 9.11
CA ASP A 125 -3.21 1.85 10.04
C ASP A 125 -3.02 3.23 9.40
N SER A 126 -4.11 3.93 9.13
CA SER A 126 -4.07 5.20 8.40
C SER A 126 -3.35 6.32 9.14
N ILE A 127 -3.13 6.18 10.46
CA ILE A 127 -2.40 7.16 11.27
C ILE A 127 -0.92 6.82 11.32
N LYS A 128 -0.58 5.55 11.54
CA LYS A 128 0.82 5.12 11.67
C LYS A 128 1.53 5.04 10.32
N ASP A 129 0.82 4.66 9.27
CA ASP A 129 1.43 4.37 7.98
C ASP A 129 1.51 5.60 7.07
N ALA A 130 0.73 6.64 7.38
CA ALA A 130 0.63 7.86 6.58
C ALA A 130 1.49 8.99 7.15
N HIS A 131 1.92 9.90 6.27
CA HIS A 131 2.25 11.26 6.71
C HIS A 131 0.97 12.02 7.08
N GLU A 132 1.09 13.04 7.95
CA GLU A 132 -0.07 13.73 8.54
C GLU A 132 -1.07 14.24 7.50
N ASP A 133 -0.58 14.81 6.40
CA ASP A 133 -1.40 15.31 5.29
C ASP A 133 -2.15 14.24 4.48
N TYR A 134 -1.84 12.95 4.68
CA TYR A 134 -2.37 11.85 3.87
C TYR A 134 -3.21 10.84 4.66
N LYS A 135 -3.44 11.07 5.97
CA LYS A 135 -4.23 10.18 6.85
C LYS A 135 -5.60 9.82 6.26
N ILE A 136 -6.36 10.83 5.80
CA ILE A 136 -7.68 10.63 5.16
C ILE A 136 -7.58 9.71 3.94
N ARG A 137 -6.54 9.90 3.12
CA ARG A 137 -6.34 9.10 1.90
C ARG A 137 -6.03 7.64 2.25
N TYR A 138 -5.18 7.41 3.24
CA TYR A 138 -4.88 6.06 3.72
C TYR A 138 -6.12 5.40 4.33
N SER A 139 -6.92 6.14 5.09
CA SER A 139 -8.19 5.64 5.65
C SER A 139 -9.17 5.21 4.56
N ASN A 140 -9.35 6.03 3.53
CA ASN A 140 -10.18 5.66 2.38
C ASN A 140 -9.63 4.42 1.67
N ARG A 141 -8.31 4.30 1.54
CA ARG A 141 -7.69 3.14 0.92
C ARG A 141 -7.88 1.85 1.70
N ILE A 142 -7.78 1.91 3.02
CA ILE A 142 -8.08 0.78 3.90
C ILE A 142 -9.53 0.31 3.69
N LYS A 143 -10.47 1.25 3.64
CA LYS A 143 -11.90 0.95 3.40
C LYS A 143 -12.11 0.32 2.02
N GLU A 144 -11.43 0.80 0.98
CA GLU A 144 -11.47 0.22 -0.37
C GLU A 144 -10.94 -1.22 -0.39
N ILE A 145 -9.78 -1.46 0.21
CA ILE A 145 -9.17 -2.80 0.29
C ILE A 145 -10.12 -3.75 1.01
N TYR A 146 -10.65 -3.34 2.17
CA TYR A 146 -11.62 -4.14 2.92
C TYR A 146 -12.83 -4.52 2.05
N ASN A 147 -13.46 -3.54 1.38
CA ASN A 147 -14.62 -3.78 0.52
C ASN A 147 -14.33 -4.68 -0.69
N ASN A 148 -13.08 -4.74 -1.17
CA ASN A 148 -12.70 -5.60 -2.28
C ASN A 148 -12.38 -7.04 -1.85
N LEU A 149 -12.17 -7.28 -0.56
CA LEU A 149 -11.87 -8.59 0.01
C LEU A 149 -13.13 -9.34 0.49
N ILE A 150 -14.23 -8.64 0.74
CA ILE A 150 -15.53 -9.19 1.19
C ILE A 150 -16.55 -9.26 0.06
#